data_AF-A0AAU1ZPB8-F1
#
_entry.id   AF-A0AAU1ZPB8-F1
#
_cell.length_a   1.000
_cell.length_b   1.000
_cell.length_c   1.000
_cell.angle_alpha   90.00
_cell.angle_beta   90.00
_cell.angle_gamma   90.00
#
_symmetry.space_group_name_H-M   'P 1'
#
loop_
_entity.id
_entity.type
_entity.pdbx_description
1 polymer ?
#
loop_
_entity_poly.entity_id
_entity_poly.type
_entity_poly.pdbx_seq_one_letter_code
_entity_poly.pdbx_strand_id
1 'polypeptide(L)'
;MGHLDHATFGWLTPALSYAMACIGAALGLRCTVRALDATGRSRRNWLLTAASAIGTGIWTMHFVAMLGFGVTGTDIRYNVPLTILSLIIAMAVVGVGVFAVGYGRDRVRSLLIGGLTTGVGVASMHYMGMAALRLHGQVRYDPLLVALSVVIAVVAATAALWAALNIHAPAAVAVASLVMGAAVSSMHYTGMLAVRVDVVPSAATLPGATVMQFIFPLAVGLGSYLFITSAFVALSPTAGERAAYASAERLTEPDERAVDVAPPGFRTTEPARTRTT
;
A
#
# COMPACT_ATOMS: atom_id res chain seq x y z
N MET A 1 -36.38 -7.98 -8.44
CA MET A 1 -35.01 -7.42 -8.37
C MET A 1 -34.92 -6.64 -7.07
N GLY A 2 -33.91 -6.89 -6.24
CA GLY A 2 -33.68 -6.06 -5.05
C GLY A 2 -33.14 -4.69 -5.47
N HIS A 3 -33.61 -3.60 -4.84
CA HIS A 3 -32.98 -2.29 -5.01
C HIS A 3 -31.58 -2.34 -4.36
N LEU A 4 -30.57 -1.86 -5.07
CA LEU A 4 -29.20 -1.77 -4.56
C LEU A 4 -28.97 -0.35 -4.05
N ASP A 5 -28.73 -0.21 -2.76
CA ASP A 5 -28.32 1.06 -2.18
C ASP A 5 -26.82 1.01 -1.92
N HIS A 6 -26.06 1.87 -2.60
CA HIS A 6 -24.60 1.96 -2.45
C HIS A 6 -24.15 2.96 -1.36
N ALA A 7 -25.13 3.66 -0.78
CA ALA A 7 -24.94 4.72 0.21
C ALA A 7 -25.98 4.61 1.32
N THR A 8 -26.15 3.40 1.88
CA THR A 8 -27.10 3.15 2.98
C THR A 8 -26.84 4.08 4.19
N PHE A 9 -25.57 4.48 4.39
CA PHE A 9 -25.14 5.44 5.41
C PHE A 9 -24.82 6.83 4.82
N GLY A 10 -25.36 7.17 3.65
CA GLY A 10 -25.03 8.39 2.90
C GLY A 10 -23.62 8.36 2.30
N TRP A 11 -23.05 9.55 2.07
CA TRP A 11 -21.73 9.71 1.44
C TRP A 11 -20.54 9.33 2.33
N LEU A 12 -20.77 8.99 3.60
CA LEU A 12 -19.72 8.67 4.56
C LEU A 12 -18.94 7.42 4.13
N THR A 13 -19.62 6.33 3.77
CA THR A 13 -18.95 5.07 3.40
C THR A 13 -18.15 5.20 2.10
N PRO A 14 -18.65 5.81 1.01
CA PRO A 14 -17.83 6.13 -0.15
C PRO A 14 -16.62 7.02 0.15
N ALA A 15 -16.78 8.05 0.98
CA ALA A 15 -15.70 8.98 1.31
C ALA A 15 -14.60 8.30 2.13
N LEU A 16 -14.96 7.51 3.15
CA LEU A 16 -14.01 6.74 3.95
C LEU A 16 -13.31 5.68 3.11
N SER A 17 -14.06 4.98 2.25
CA SER A 17 -13.51 4.01 1.30
C SER A 17 -12.45 4.65 0.41
N TYR A 18 -12.77 5.78 -0.22
CA TYR A 18 -11.84 6.55 -1.03
C TYR A 18 -10.60 7.01 -0.24
N ALA A 19 -10.78 7.49 0.99
CA ALA A 19 -9.67 7.88 1.86
C ALA A 19 -8.71 6.71 2.14
N MET A 20 -9.25 5.51 2.43
CA MET A 20 -8.44 4.30 2.62
C MET A 20 -7.68 3.89 1.36
N ALA A 21 -8.30 4.06 0.19
CA ALA A 21 -7.64 3.86 -1.10
C ALA A 21 -6.44 4.81 -1.27
N CYS A 22 -6.63 6.09 -0.96
CA CYS A 22 -5.61 7.13 -1.06
C CYS A 22 -4.44 6.88 -0.09
N ILE A 23 -4.73 6.47 1.15
CA ILE A 23 -3.71 6.16 2.16
C ILE A 23 -2.88 4.95 1.71
N GLY A 24 -3.53 3.87 1.27
CA GLY A 24 -2.83 2.69 0.75
C GLY A 24 -1.97 3.00 -0.48
N ALA A 25 -2.50 3.82 -1.39
CA ALA A 25 -1.79 4.31 -2.57
C ALA A 25 -0.55 5.14 -2.17
N ALA A 26 -0.70 6.12 -1.29
CA ALA A 26 0.38 7.00 -0.84
C ALA A 26 1.49 6.23 -0.13
N LEU A 27 1.10 5.34 0.78
CA LEU A 27 2.05 4.54 1.53
C LEU A 27 2.78 3.55 0.62
N GLY A 28 2.04 2.86 -0.26
CA GLY A 28 2.60 1.99 -1.29
C GLY A 28 3.62 2.71 -2.16
N LEU A 29 3.24 3.86 -2.72
CA LEU A 29 4.07 4.70 -3.56
C LEU A 29 5.37 5.12 -2.85
N ARG A 30 5.27 5.65 -1.62
CA ARG A 30 6.43 6.07 -0.82
C ARG A 30 7.35 4.90 -0.49
N CYS A 31 6.80 3.74 -0.13
CA CYS A 31 7.59 2.55 0.16
C CYS A 31 8.27 2.01 -1.10
N THR A 32 7.61 2.01 -2.26
CA THR A 32 8.21 1.61 -3.52
C THR A 32 9.35 2.53 -3.92
N VAL A 33 9.19 3.86 -3.83
CA VAL A 33 10.28 4.82 -4.10
C VAL A 33 11.49 4.54 -3.19
N ARG A 34 11.25 4.37 -1.87
CA ARG A 34 12.32 4.03 -0.91
C ARG A 34 13.00 2.69 -1.19
N ALA A 35 12.28 1.73 -1.75
CA ALA A 35 12.86 0.46 -2.13
C ALA A 35 13.86 0.60 -3.29
N LEU A 36 13.60 1.51 -4.23
CA LEU A 36 14.46 1.73 -5.40
C LEU A 36 15.83 2.29 -4.97
N ASP A 37 15.85 3.18 -3.98
CA ASP A 37 17.07 3.75 -3.40
C ASP A 37 17.79 2.81 -2.41
N ALA A 38 17.12 1.76 -1.96
CA ALA A 38 17.67 0.80 -1.00
C ALA A 38 18.34 -0.40 -1.69
N THR A 39 19.19 -1.12 -0.95
CA THR A 39 19.86 -2.35 -1.40
C THR A 39 19.58 -3.52 -0.43
N GLY A 40 19.81 -4.75 -0.91
CA GLY A 40 19.75 -5.97 -0.10
C GLY A 40 18.43 -6.16 0.67
N ARG A 41 18.54 -6.40 1.98
CA ARG A 41 17.39 -6.65 2.88
C ARG A 41 16.49 -5.42 3.03
N SER A 42 17.07 -4.22 3.00
CA SER A 42 16.31 -2.97 3.13
C SER A 42 15.34 -2.78 1.96
N ARG A 43 15.81 -3.00 0.73
CA ARG A 43 14.95 -3.00 -0.47
C ARG A 43 13.79 -3.97 -0.34
N ARG A 44 14.08 -5.23 0.03
CA ARG A 44 13.05 -6.26 0.20
C ARG A 44 12.00 -5.85 1.22
N ASN A 45 12.42 -5.32 2.38
CA ASN A 45 11.50 -4.91 3.44
C ASN A 45 10.60 -3.76 2.97
N TRP A 46 11.13 -2.77 2.24
CA TRP A 46 10.31 -1.70 1.67
C TRP A 46 9.29 -2.20 0.65
N LEU A 47 9.66 -3.15 -0.21
CA LEU A 47 8.72 -3.76 -1.17
C LEU A 47 7.64 -4.59 -0.47
N LEU A 48 7.98 -5.29 0.61
CA LEU A 48 6.99 -6.01 1.44
C LEU A 48 6.01 -5.03 2.08
N THR A 49 6.50 -3.93 2.67
CA THR A 49 5.64 -2.89 3.24
C THR A 49 4.78 -2.21 2.17
N ALA A 50 5.32 -1.98 0.97
CA ALA A 50 4.53 -1.44 -0.14
C ALA A 50 3.40 -2.40 -0.55
N ALA A 51 3.71 -3.68 -0.73
CA ALA A 51 2.73 -4.69 -1.10
C ALA A 51 1.63 -4.87 -0.05
N SER A 52 2.01 -4.92 1.23
CA SER A 52 1.06 -5.01 2.33
C SER A 52 0.20 -3.75 2.44
N ALA A 53 0.78 -2.55 2.30
CA ALA A 53 0.03 -1.29 2.33
C ALA A 53 -0.96 -1.16 1.18
N ILE A 54 -0.55 -1.49 -0.04
CA ILE A 54 -1.46 -1.44 -1.21
C ILE A 54 -2.56 -2.48 -1.05
N GLY A 55 -2.22 -3.73 -0.70
CA GLY A 55 -3.20 -4.81 -0.52
C GLY A 55 -4.22 -4.51 0.58
N THR A 56 -3.76 -4.06 1.76
CA THR A 56 -4.65 -3.67 2.86
C THR A 56 -5.48 -2.43 2.53
N GLY A 57 -4.92 -1.44 1.84
CA GLY A 57 -5.63 -0.23 1.44
C GLY A 57 -6.77 -0.53 0.47
N ILE A 58 -6.52 -1.33 -0.57
CA ILE A 58 -7.54 -1.73 -1.55
C ILE A 58 -8.60 -2.61 -0.87
N TRP A 59 -8.19 -3.57 -0.05
CA TRP A 59 -9.14 -4.44 0.67
C TRP A 59 -10.03 -3.62 1.62
N THR A 60 -9.44 -2.69 2.37
CA THR A 60 -10.20 -1.85 3.32
C THR A 60 -11.13 -0.91 2.56
N MET A 61 -10.66 -0.29 1.46
CA MET A 61 -11.50 0.50 0.56
C MET A 61 -12.73 -0.31 0.11
N HIS A 62 -12.52 -1.52 -0.41
CA HIS A 62 -13.58 -2.38 -0.91
C HIS A 62 -14.61 -2.71 0.18
N PHE A 63 -14.17 -3.21 1.33
CA PHE A 63 -15.10 -3.61 2.38
C PHE A 63 -15.78 -2.43 3.07
N VAL A 64 -15.12 -1.28 3.21
CA VAL A 64 -15.76 -0.05 3.70
C VAL A 64 -16.83 0.44 2.74
N ALA A 65 -16.61 0.35 1.42
CA ALA A 65 -17.66 0.64 0.44
C ALA A 65 -18.83 -0.36 0.55
N MET A 66 -18.51 -1.65 0.74
CA MET A 66 -19.52 -2.71 0.95
C MET A 66 -20.32 -2.54 2.25
N LEU A 67 -19.85 -1.80 3.25
CA LEU A 67 -20.68 -1.41 4.41
C LEU A 67 -21.87 -0.56 3.96
N GLY A 68 -21.68 0.27 2.96
CA GLY A 68 -22.72 1.11 2.36
C GLY A 68 -23.64 0.33 1.41
N PHE A 69 -23.25 -0.88 1.00
CA PHE A 69 -23.99 -1.74 0.08
C PHE A 69 -25.07 -2.54 0.83
N GLY A 70 -26.33 -2.22 0.56
CA GLY A 70 -27.50 -2.94 1.06
C GLY A 70 -28.28 -3.59 -0.08
N VAL A 71 -28.88 -4.74 0.20
CA VAL A 71 -29.87 -5.38 -0.68
C VAL A 71 -31.18 -5.49 0.08
N THR A 72 -32.23 -4.83 -0.40
CA THR A 72 -33.55 -4.90 0.24
C THR A 72 -34.06 -6.35 0.26
N GLY A 73 -34.55 -6.80 1.41
CA GLY A 73 -35.19 -8.12 1.55
C GLY A 73 -34.27 -9.29 1.92
N THR A 74 -32.98 -9.05 2.19
CA THR A 74 -32.07 -10.06 2.76
C THR A 74 -30.99 -9.42 3.61
N ASP A 75 -30.62 -10.10 4.70
CA ASP A 75 -29.40 -9.78 5.42
C ASP A 75 -28.17 -10.15 4.57
N ILE A 76 -27.07 -9.43 4.81
CA ILE A 76 -25.78 -9.71 4.21
C ILE A 76 -24.84 -10.26 5.28
N ARG A 77 -24.33 -11.47 5.03
CA ARG A 77 -23.27 -12.10 5.83
C ARG A 77 -22.06 -12.40 4.97
N TYR A 78 -20.93 -12.70 5.62
CA TYR A 78 -19.67 -12.94 4.95
C TYR A 78 -19.07 -14.30 5.32
N ASN A 79 -18.60 -15.01 4.31
CA ASN A 79 -17.76 -16.19 4.48
C ASN A 79 -16.35 -15.76 4.93
N VAL A 80 -16.06 -15.94 6.22
CA VAL A 80 -14.79 -15.51 6.84
C VAL A 80 -13.54 -16.01 6.09
N PRO A 81 -13.43 -17.31 5.74
CA PRO A 81 -12.28 -17.80 4.97
C PRO A 81 -12.06 -17.09 3.64
N LEU A 82 -13.10 -16.89 2.83
CA LEU A 82 -12.98 -16.19 1.54
C LEU A 82 -12.62 -14.73 1.70
N THR A 83 -13.15 -14.06 2.73
CA THR A 83 -12.81 -12.68 3.05
C THR A 83 -11.34 -12.51 3.45
N ILE A 84 -10.78 -13.46 4.22
CA ILE A 84 -9.35 -13.47 4.57
C ILE A 84 -8.52 -13.81 3.34
N LEU A 85 -8.96 -14.79 2.55
CA LEU A 85 -8.26 -15.19 1.33
C LEU A 85 -8.17 -14.04 0.32
N SER A 86 -9.23 -13.21 0.18
CA SER A 86 -9.19 -12.04 -0.71
C SER A 86 -8.12 -11.04 -0.29
N LEU A 87 -7.93 -10.82 1.02
CA LEU A 87 -6.86 -9.97 1.56
C LEU A 87 -5.47 -10.54 1.24
N ILE A 88 -5.29 -11.85 1.47
CA ILE A 88 -4.01 -12.54 1.21
C ILE A 88 -3.66 -12.48 -0.28
N ILE A 89 -4.64 -12.75 -1.17
CA ILE A 89 -4.47 -12.66 -2.62
C ILE A 89 -4.08 -11.25 -3.02
N ALA A 90 -4.74 -10.23 -2.45
CA ALA A 90 -4.40 -8.84 -2.72
C ALA A 90 -2.92 -8.56 -2.42
N MET A 91 -2.47 -8.90 -1.21
CA MET A 91 -1.08 -8.67 -0.81
C MET A 91 -0.07 -9.46 -1.65
N ALA A 92 -0.35 -10.74 -1.91
CA ALA A 92 0.56 -11.63 -2.62
C ALA A 92 0.70 -11.23 -4.10
N VAL A 93 -0.41 -11.04 -4.80
CA VAL A 93 -0.42 -10.78 -6.24
C VAL A 93 0.04 -9.35 -6.55
N VAL A 94 -0.39 -8.36 -5.74
CA VAL A 94 0.18 -7.00 -5.83
C VAL A 94 1.67 -7.03 -5.47
N GLY A 95 2.07 -7.85 -4.50
CA GLY A 95 3.47 -8.06 -4.14
C GLY A 95 4.32 -8.50 -5.32
N VAL A 96 3.85 -9.46 -6.12
CA VAL A 96 4.56 -9.85 -7.36
C VAL A 96 4.80 -8.65 -8.27
N GLY A 97 3.79 -7.78 -8.44
CA GLY A 97 3.92 -6.62 -9.32
C GLY A 97 4.87 -5.55 -8.79
N VAL A 98 4.78 -5.25 -7.50
CA VAL A 98 5.68 -4.29 -6.83
C VAL A 98 7.12 -4.81 -6.84
N PHE A 99 7.35 -6.12 -6.63
CA PHE A 99 8.67 -6.73 -6.72
C PHE A 99 9.21 -6.75 -8.17
N ALA A 100 8.35 -6.99 -9.16
CA ALA A 100 8.75 -6.93 -10.57
C ALA A 100 9.28 -5.53 -10.95
N VAL A 101 8.70 -4.48 -10.38
CA VAL A 101 9.19 -3.10 -10.55
C VAL A 101 10.44 -2.83 -9.71
N GLY A 102 10.48 -3.26 -8.45
CA GLY A 102 11.61 -3.00 -7.54
C GLY A 102 12.92 -3.72 -7.88
N TYR A 103 12.86 -4.84 -8.61
CA TYR A 103 14.04 -5.60 -9.08
C TYR A 103 14.22 -5.57 -10.60
N GLY A 104 13.29 -4.95 -11.32
CA GLY A 104 13.32 -4.82 -12.76
C GLY A 104 14.53 -4.05 -13.29
N ARG A 105 15.20 -4.59 -14.31
CA ARG A 105 16.24 -3.87 -15.06
C ARG A 105 15.65 -3.10 -16.25
N ASP A 106 14.69 -3.71 -16.94
CA ASP A 106 13.95 -3.10 -18.03
C ASP A 106 12.68 -2.43 -17.47
N ARG A 107 12.66 -1.09 -17.54
CA ARG A 107 11.59 -0.28 -16.97
C ARG A 107 10.23 -0.54 -17.63
N VAL A 108 10.19 -0.71 -18.95
CA VAL A 108 8.94 -0.88 -19.69
C VAL A 108 8.37 -2.26 -19.40
N ARG A 109 9.19 -3.30 -19.52
CA ARG A 109 8.78 -4.67 -19.25
C ARG A 109 8.32 -4.86 -17.80
N SER A 110 9.03 -4.27 -16.84
CA SER A 110 8.65 -4.34 -15.44
C SER A 110 7.35 -3.59 -15.13
N LEU A 111 7.09 -2.46 -15.80
CA LEU A 111 5.80 -1.76 -15.69
C LEU A 111 4.65 -2.57 -16.27
N LEU A 112 4.84 -3.22 -17.43
CA LEU A 112 3.80 -4.04 -18.05
C LEU A 112 3.47 -5.27 -17.19
N ILE A 113 4.49 -5.99 -16.73
CA ILE A 113 4.30 -7.16 -15.84
C ILE A 113 3.69 -6.69 -14.52
N GLY A 114 4.28 -5.66 -13.91
CA GLY A 114 3.84 -5.16 -12.61
C GLY A 114 2.42 -4.61 -12.64
N GLY A 115 2.07 -3.85 -13.68
CA GLY A 115 0.74 -3.29 -13.87
C GLY A 115 -0.31 -4.39 -14.10
N LEU A 116 0.00 -5.38 -14.94
CA LEU A 116 -0.88 -6.52 -15.18
C LEU A 116 -1.10 -7.33 -13.89
N THR A 117 -0.03 -7.74 -13.20
CA THR A 117 -0.15 -8.55 -11.98
C THR A 117 -0.85 -7.78 -10.88
N THR A 118 -0.47 -6.52 -10.63
CA THR A 118 -1.11 -5.69 -9.60
C THR A 118 -2.59 -5.49 -9.92
N GLY A 119 -2.93 -5.13 -11.16
CA GLY A 119 -4.32 -4.95 -11.60
C GLY A 119 -5.17 -6.20 -11.46
N VAL A 120 -4.64 -7.36 -11.88
CA VAL A 120 -5.28 -8.66 -11.67
C VAL A 120 -5.43 -8.97 -10.19
N GLY A 121 -4.45 -8.62 -9.34
CA GLY A 121 -4.55 -8.73 -7.89
C GLY A 121 -5.69 -7.89 -7.30
N VAL A 122 -5.83 -6.63 -7.75
CA VAL A 122 -6.91 -5.73 -7.33
C VAL A 122 -8.28 -6.31 -7.73
N ALA A 123 -8.42 -6.73 -8.99
CA ALA A 123 -9.66 -7.31 -9.50
C ALA A 123 -10.00 -8.64 -8.81
N SER A 124 -9.00 -9.52 -8.62
CA SER A 124 -9.17 -10.80 -7.92
C SER A 124 -9.62 -10.59 -6.48
N MET A 125 -9.03 -9.63 -5.76
CA MET A 125 -9.49 -9.29 -4.41
C MET A 125 -10.95 -8.82 -4.43
N HIS A 126 -11.32 -7.91 -5.34
CA HIS A 126 -12.68 -7.40 -5.44
C HIS A 126 -13.70 -8.52 -5.68
N TYR A 127 -13.48 -9.34 -6.69
CA TYR A 127 -14.43 -10.41 -7.04
C TYR A 127 -14.42 -11.57 -6.02
N MET A 128 -13.30 -11.86 -5.37
CA MET A 128 -13.26 -12.81 -4.25
C MET A 128 -13.99 -12.25 -3.02
N GLY A 129 -13.90 -10.94 -2.76
CA GLY A 129 -14.66 -10.25 -1.73
C GLY A 129 -16.16 -10.33 -2.00
N MET A 130 -16.58 -10.12 -3.24
CA MET A 130 -17.98 -10.32 -3.65
C MET A 130 -18.41 -11.79 -3.56
N ALA A 131 -17.55 -12.74 -3.90
CA ALA A 131 -17.83 -14.18 -3.75
C ALA A 131 -17.96 -14.61 -2.28
N ALA A 132 -17.42 -13.83 -1.33
CA ALA A 132 -17.58 -14.07 0.09
C ALA A 132 -18.98 -13.69 0.60
N LEU A 133 -19.77 -12.94 -0.16
CA LEU A 133 -21.13 -12.55 0.22
C LEU A 133 -22.05 -13.76 0.36
N ARG A 134 -22.79 -13.79 1.45
CA ARG A 134 -23.87 -14.71 1.73
C ARG A 134 -25.15 -13.91 1.90
N LEU A 135 -26.10 -14.15 1.02
CA LEU A 135 -27.43 -13.55 1.00
C LEU A 135 -28.45 -14.58 0.50
N HIS A 136 -29.74 -14.35 0.75
CA HIS A 136 -30.80 -15.20 0.24
C HIS A 136 -31.10 -14.88 -1.22
N GLY A 137 -30.36 -15.52 -2.13
CA GLY A 137 -30.46 -15.23 -3.56
C GLY A 137 -29.21 -15.58 -4.33
N GLN A 138 -29.15 -15.13 -5.58
CA GLN A 138 -27.98 -15.28 -6.45
C GLN A 138 -27.45 -13.93 -6.89
N VAL A 139 -26.12 -13.81 -6.88
CA VAL A 139 -25.38 -12.67 -7.43
C VAL A 139 -24.98 -13.03 -8.86
N ARG A 140 -25.45 -12.24 -9.83
CA ARG A 140 -25.11 -12.36 -11.25
C ARG A 140 -24.30 -11.15 -11.67
N TYR A 141 -23.46 -11.33 -12.70
CA TYR A 141 -22.60 -10.29 -13.23
C TYR A 141 -22.84 -10.07 -14.72
N ASP A 142 -22.79 -8.82 -15.15
CA ASP A 142 -22.62 -8.47 -16.56
C ASP A 142 -21.13 -8.67 -16.97
N PRO A 143 -20.82 -9.61 -17.89
CA PRO A 143 -19.44 -9.90 -18.28
C PRO A 143 -18.70 -8.69 -18.86
N LEU A 144 -19.41 -7.78 -19.55
CA LEU A 144 -18.80 -6.59 -20.17
C LEU A 144 -18.33 -5.60 -19.11
N LEU A 145 -19.16 -5.34 -18.10
CA LEU A 145 -18.81 -4.44 -16.99
C LEU A 145 -17.72 -5.06 -16.09
N VAL A 146 -17.71 -6.38 -15.94
CA VAL A 146 -16.59 -7.09 -15.29
C VAL A 146 -15.29 -6.91 -16.08
N ALA A 147 -15.31 -7.13 -17.39
CA ALA A 147 -14.12 -6.91 -18.21
C ALA A 147 -13.63 -5.46 -18.15
N LEU A 148 -14.55 -4.49 -18.18
CA LEU A 148 -14.24 -3.08 -18.04
C LEU A 148 -13.60 -2.74 -16.69
N SER A 149 -14.13 -3.27 -15.58
CA SER A 149 -13.55 -3.04 -14.25
C SER A 149 -12.12 -3.61 -14.18
N VAL A 150 -11.86 -4.79 -14.75
CA VAL A 150 -10.52 -5.41 -14.80
C VAL A 150 -9.56 -4.54 -15.61
N VAL A 151 -9.99 -4.00 -16.76
CA VAL A 151 -9.19 -3.07 -17.56
C VAL A 151 -8.86 -1.81 -16.76
N ILE A 152 -9.84 -1.21 -16.07
CA ILE A 152 -9.59 -0.05 -15.19
C ILE A 152 -8.57 -0.42 -14.11
N ALA A 153 -8.67 -1.61 -13.50
CA ALA A 153 -7.73 -2.08 -12.49
C ALA A 153 -6.29 -2.13 -13.01
N VAL A 154 -6.09 -2.72 -14.21
CA VAL A 154 -4.77 -2.86 -14.84
C VAL A 154 -4.20 -1.50 -15.24
N VAL A 155 -5.00 -0.61 -15.82
CA VAL A 155 -4.57 0.75 -16.19
C VAL A 155 -4.21 1.55 -14.95
N ALA A 156 -5.05 1.52 -13.90
CA ALA A 156 -4.80 2.20 -12.63
C ALA A 156 -3.52 1.69 -11.96
N ALA A 157 -3.33 0.37 -11.91
CA ALA A 157 -2.14 -0.26 -11.36
C ALA A 157 -0.87 0.09 -12.16
N THR A 158 -0.96 0.14 -13.49
CA THR A 158 0.16 0.54 -14.34
C THR A 158 0.53 2.01 -14.10
N ALA A 159 -0.46 2.90 -14.05
CA ALA A 159 -0.25 4.32 -13.77
C ALA A 159 0.34 4.55 -12.37
N ALA A 160 -0.10 3.78 -11.38
CA ALA A 160 0.42 3.79 -10.02
C ALA A 160 1.90 3.43 -9.95
N LEU A 161 2.28 2.32 -10.59
CA LEU A 161 3.67 1.87 -10.63
C LEU A 161 4.53 2.82 -11.47
N TRP A 162 3.98 3.38 -12.56
CA TRP A 162 4.65 4.42 -13.32
C TRP A 162 4.90 5.66 -12.46
N ALA A 163 3.93 6.11 -11.66
CA ALA A 163 4.11 7.21 -10.72
C ALA A 163 5.23 6.91 -9.72
N ALA A 164 5.33 5.68 -9.23
CA ALA A 164 6.42 5.25 -8.33
C ALA A 164 7.82 5.33 -8.92
N LEU A 165 7.94 5.28 -10.25
CA LEU A 165 9.22 5.39 -10.91
C LEU A 165 9.56 6.84 -11.35
N ASN A 166 8.56 7.72 -11.46
CA ASN A 166 8.72 9.04 -12.06
C ASN A 166 8.54 10.19 -11.07
N ILE A 167 7.77 9.99 -10.00
CA ILE A 167 7.35 11.05 -9.09
C ILE A 167 8.09 10.95 -7.76
N HIS A 168 8.84 12.01 -7.42
CA HIS A 168 9.68 12.06 -6.23
C HIS A 168 9.24 13.17 -5.25
N ALA A 169 8.60 14.24 -5.76
CA ALA A 169 8.19 15.37 -4.94
C ALA A 169 7.00 15.01 -4.02
N PRO A 170 7.02 15.38 -2.72
CA PRO A 170 5.96 15.02 -1.78
C PRO A 170 4.56 15.48 -2.19
N ALA A 171 4.44 16.68 -2.74
CA ALA A 171 3.17 17.22 -3.24
C ALA A 171 2.65 16.42 -4.45
N ALA A 172 3.53 16.05 -5.38
CA ALA A 172 3.17 15.23 -6.54
C ALA A 172 2.79 13.80 -6.14
N VAL A 173 3.45 13.23 -5.12
CA VAL A 173 3.06 11.94 -4.51
C VAL A 173 1.65 12.04 -3.91
N ALA A 174 1.33 13.13 -3.21
CA ALA A 174 -0.01 13.34 -2.65
C ALA A 174 -1.08 13.39 -3.74
N VAL A 175 -0.87 14.20 -4.79
CA VAL A 175 -1.78 14.29 -5.94
C VAL A 175 -1.93 12.95 -6.65
N ALA A 176 -0.82 12.26 -6.92
CA ALA A 176 -0.85 10.94 -7.55
C ALA A 176 -1.66 9.92 -6.72
N SER A 177 -1.54 9.98 -5.39
CA SER A 177 -2.26 9.08 -4.48
C SER A 177 -3.76 9.32 -4.49
N LEU A 178 -4.20 10.58 -4.61
CA LEU A 178 -5.61 10.94 -4.77
C LEU A 178 -6.16 10.40 -6.09
N VAL A 179 -5.44 10.61 -7.19
CA VAL A 179 -5.82 10.10 -8.52
C VAL A 179 -5.86 8.58 -8.53
N MET A 180 -4.89 7.91 -7.92
CA MET A 180 -4.88 6.45 -7.77
C MET A 180 -6.06 5.96 -6.94
N GLY A 181 -6.37 6.62 -5.82
CA GLY A 181 -7.55 6.32 -5.01
C GLY A 181 -8.83 6.40 -5.85
N ALA A 182 -8.95 7.44 -6.68
CA ALA A 182 -10.13 7.63 -7.54
C ALA A 182 -10.24 6.53 -8.58
N ALA A 183 -9.12 6.12 -9.17
CA ALA A 183 -9.07 5.06 -10.16
C ALA A 183 -9.45 3.69 -9.57
N VAL A 184 -8.95 3.35 -8.38
CA VAL A 184 -9.30 2.08 -7.70
C VAL A 184 -10.76 2.10 -7.23
N SER A 185 -11.24 3.22 -6.69
CA SER A 185 -12.67 3.37 -6.36
C SER A 185 -13.54 3.25 -7.62
N SER A 186 -13.12 3.83 -8.75
CA SER A 186 -13.83 3.71 -10.03
C SER A 186 -13.91 2.26 -10.51
N MET A 187 -12.82 1.49 -10.37
CA MET A 187 -12.85 0.05 -10.63
C MET A 187 -13.90 -0.65 -9.76
N HIS A 188 -13.88 -0.39 -8.45
CA HIS A 188 -14.82 -1.01 -7.53
C HIS A 188 -16.28 -0.70 -7.90
N TYR A 189 -16.62 0.57 -8.11
CA TYR A 189 -17.99 0.94 -8.47
C TYR A 189 -18.39 0.45 -9.87
N THR A 190 -17.46 0.37 -10.82
CA THR A 190 -17.72 -0.29 -12.12
C THR A 190 -18.02 -1.78 -11.93
N GLY A 191 -17.28 -2.45 -11.04
CA GLY A 191 -17.56 -3.84 -10.65
C GLY A 191 -18.93 -3.99 -9.97
N MET A 192 -19.32 -3.04 -9.12
CA MET A 192 -20.64 -3.02 -8.49
C MET A 192 -21.77 -2.73 -9.49
N LEU A 193 -21.55 -1.89 -10.50
CA LEU A 193 -22.52 -1.68 -11.59
C LEU A 193 -22.77 -2.96 -12.40
N ALA A 194 -21.82 -3.89 -12.42
CA ALA A 194 -21.98 -5.19 -13.06
C ALA A 194 -22.94 -6.12 -12.28
N VAL A 195 -23.21 -5.84 -11.02
CA VAL A 195 -23.91 -6.76 -10.10
C VAL A 195 -25.43 -6.66 -10.27
N ARG A 196 -26.07 -7.83 -10.38
CA ARG A 196 -27.51 -8.00 -10.24
C ARG A 196 -27.79 -9.03 -9.15
N VAL A 197 -28.72 -8.72 -8.25
CA VAL A 197 -29.10 -9.62 -7.15
C VAL A 197 -30.55 -10.07 -7.32
N ASP A 198 -30.70 -11.38 -7.53
CA ASP A 198 -32.00 -12.04 -7.57
C ASP A 198 -32.29 -12.60 -6.16
N VAL A 199 -33.07 -11.83 -5.39
CA VAL A 199 -33.43 -12.17 -4.01
C VAL A 199 -34.51 -13.26 -4.00
N VAL A 200 -34.31 -14.29 -3.19
CA VAL A 200 -35.29 -15.33 -2.92
C VAL A 200 -35.70 -15.23 -1.44
N PRO A 201 -36.97 -14.92 -1.12
CA PRO A 201 -37.41 -14.80 0.27
C PRO A 201 -37.15 -16.09 1.05
N SER A 202 -36.51 -15.97 2.21
CA SER A 202 -36.21 -17.10 3.09
C SER A 202 -36.11 -16.61 4.54
N ALA A 203 -36.66 -17.39 5.46
CA ALA A 203 -36.55 -17.16 6.91
C ALA A 203 -35.39 -17.95 7.55
N ALA A 204 -34.63 -18.72 6.76
CA ALA A 204 -33.47 -19.46 7.26
C ALA A 204 -32.36 -18.52 7.71
N THR A 205 -31.55 -18.94 8.68
CA THR A 205 -30.38 -18.17 9.08
C THR A 205 -29.23 -18.38 8.09
N LEU A 206 -28.68 -17.28 7.58
CA LEU A 206 -27.51 -17.35 6.70
C LEU A 206 -26.25 -17.75 7.50
N PRO A 207 -25.42 -18.67 6.99
CA PRO A 207 -24.12 -18.96 7.59
C PRO A 207 -23.14 -17.80 7.37
N GLY A 208 -22.10 -17.74 8.20
CA GLY A 208 -21.07 -16.70 8.14
C GLY A 208 -21.24 -15.62 9.20
N ALA A 209 -20.35 -14.63 9.15
CA ALA A 209 -20.29 -13.53 10.12
C ALA A 209 -21.04 -12.30 9.61
N THR A 210 -21.62 -11.53 10.53
CA THR A 210 -22.17 -10.22 10.18
C THR A 210 -21.05 -9.20 9.98
N VAL A 211 -21.41 -8.08 9.36
CA VAL A 211 -20.53 -6.93 9.20
C VAL A 211 -19.90 -6.49 10.53
N MET A 212 -20.72 -6.30 11.56
CA MET A 212 -20.26 -5.79 12.86
C MET A 212 -19.41 -6.79 13.63
N GLN A 213 -19.62 -8.08 13.42
CA GLN A 213 -18.86 -9.14 14.11
C GLN A 213 -17.46 -9.32 13.55
N PHE A 214 -17.25 -9.07 12.26
CA PHE A 214 -16.01 -9.46 11.59
C PHE A 214 -15.42 -8.37 10.69
N ILE A 215 -16.21 -7.86 9.73
CA ILE A 215 -15.71 -6.91 8.74
C ILE A 215 -15.31 -5.59 9.39
N PHE A 216 -16.15 -5.06 10.29
CA PHE A 216 -15.89 -3.77 10.93
C PHE A 216 -14.63 -3.80 11.81
N PRO A 217 -14.45 -4.74 12.76
CA PRO A 217 -13.21 -4.84 13.54
C PRO A 217 -11.97 -5.05 12.67
N LEU A 218 -12.06 -5.87 11.62
CA LEU A 218 -10.95 -6.12 10.71
C LEU A 218 -10.58 -4.86 9.92
N ALA A 219 -11.56 -4.13 9.40
CA ALA A 219 -11.34 -2.86 8.69
C ALA A 219 -10.71 -1.80 9.60
N VAL A 220 -11.15 -1.70 10.86
CA VAL A 220 -10.55 -0.80 11.85
C VAL A 220 -9.11 -1.19 12.17
N GLY A 221 -8.83 -2.49 12.35
CA GLY A 221 -7.48 -3.00 12.58
C GLY A 221 -6.54 -2.72 11.42
N LEU A 222 -6.98 -2.97 10.18
CA LEU A 222 -6.20 -2.68 8.97
C LEU A 222 -6.04 -1.19 8.72
N GLY A 223 -7.05 -0.37 9.01
CA GLY A 223 -6.96 1.08 8.95
C GLY A 223 -5.95 1.63 9.96
N SER A 224 -5.95 1.10 11.19
CA SER A 224 -4.98 1.46 12.21
C SER A 224 -3.56 1.06 11.79
N TYR A 225 -3.38 -0.14 11.23
CA TYR A 225 -2.11 -0.58 10.65
C TYR A 225 -1.60 0.37 9.57
N LEU A 226 -2.46 0.78 8.62
CA LEU A 226 -2.10 1.72 7.57
C LEU A 226 -1.70 3.09 8.12
N PHE A 227 -2.44 3.60 9.10
CA PHE A 227 -2.15 4.88 9.74
C PHE A 227 -0.79 4.86 10.46
N ILE A 228 -0.55 3.84 11.29
CA ILE A 228 0.71 3.68 12.05
C ILE A 228 1.89 3.51 11.08
N THR A 229 1.73 2.68 10.05
CA THR A 229 2.79 2.46 9.05
C THR A 229 3.06 3.75 8.27
N SER A 230 2.02 4.51 7.91
CA SER A 230 2.18 5.82 7.27
C SER A 230 2.93 6.82 8.16
N ALA A 231 2.62 6.88 9.46
CA ALA A 231 3.34 7.70 10.42
C ALA A 231 4.82 7.27 10.53
N PHE A 232 5.08 5.97 10.65
CA PHE A 232 6.45 5.42 10.66
C PHE A 232 7.22 5.78 9.38
N VAL A 233 6.59 5.67 8.21
CA VAL A 233 7.22 6.03 6.93
C VAL A 233 7.45 7.53 6.82
N ALA A 234 6.52 8.36 7.30
CA ALA A 234 6.68 9.81 7.31
C ALA A 234 7.81 10.28 8.24
N LEU A 235 8.00 9.63 9.39
CA LEU A 235 9.02 9.98 10.38
C LEU A 235 10.39 9.37 10.10
N SER A 236 10.47 8.30 9.30
CA SER A 236 11.76 7.64 9.04
C SER A 236 12.62 8.47 8.08
N PRO A 237 13.90 8.72 8.40
CA PRO A 237 14.79 9.54 7.59
C PRO A 237 14.95 9.01 6.16
N THR A 238 14.90 9.92 5.20
CA THR A 238 15.25 9.66 3.80
C THR A 238 16.75 9.35 3.65
N ALA A 239 17.17 8.83 2.50
CA ALA A 239 18.59 8.56 2.24
C ALA A 239 19.41 9.87 2.26
N GLY A 240 18.86 10.95 1.73
CA GLY A 240 19.49 12.28 1.73
C GLY A 240 19.69 12.85 3.14
N GLU A 241 18.66 12.74 4.00
CA GLU A 241 18.78 13.16 5.40
C GLU A 241 19.80 12.32 6.15
N ARG A 242 19.84 11.00 5.95
CA ARG A 242 20.88 10.14 6.55
C ARG A 242 22.29 10.52 6.11
N ALA A 243 22.48 10.85 4.83
CA ALA A 243 23.76 11.32 4.32
C ALA A 243 24.14 12.70 4.89
N ALA A 244 23.16 13.59 5.11
CA ALA A 244 23.36 14.88 5.75
C ALA A 244 23.74 14.73 7.23
N TYR A 245 23.02 13.88 7.99
CA TYR A 245 23.35 13.58 9.39
C TYR A 245 24.75 12.95 9.51
N ALA A 246 25.08 11.95 8.68
CA ALA A 246 26.41 11.34 8.70
C ALA A 246 27.53 12.33 8.32
N SER A 247 27.23 13.32 7.48
CA SER A 247 28.19 14.37 7.12
C SER A 247 28.34 15.40 8.24
N ALA A 248 27.25 15.75 8.93
CA ALA A 248 27.29 16.63 10.10
C ALA A 248 28.05 15.99 11.27
N GLU A 249 27.84 14.69 11.53
CA GLU A 249 28.55 13.94 12.56
C GLU A 249 30.07 13.93 12.30
N ARG A 250 30.50 13.69 11.06
CA ARG A 250 31.92 13.79 10.65
C ARG A 250 32.54 15.18 10.84
N LEU A 251 31.75 16.25 10.79
CA LEU A 251 32.23 17.62 11.03
C LEU A 251 32.30 17.95 12.54
N THR A 252 31.61 17.16 13.37
CA THR A 252 31.53 17.37 14.83
C THR A 252 32.49 16.46 15.59
N GLU A 253 32.97 15.37 14.98
CA GLU A 253 34.10 14.61 15.51
C GLU A 253 35.35 15.51 15.56
N PRO A 254 35.93 15.75 16.75
CA PRO A 254 37.19 16.48 16.87
C PRO A 254 38.26 15.78 16.03
N ASP A 255 39.01 16.53 15.23
CA ASP A 255 40.12 15.98 14.46
C ASP A 255 41.24 15.54 15.42
N GLU A 256 41.14 14.32 15.96
CA GLU A 256 42.18 13.70 16.79
C GLU A 256 43.51 13.57 16.01
N ARG A 257 43.50 13.68 14.66
CA ARG A 257 44.72 13.69 13.84
C ARG A 257 45.38 15.06 13.73
N ALA A 258 44.70 16.15 14.06
CA ALA A 258 45.31 17.48 14.12
C ALA A 258 46.05 17.75 15.44
N VAL A 259 45.82 16.94 16.47
CA VAL A 259 46.44 17.14 17.80
C VAL A 259 47.86 16.57 17.89
N ASP A 260 48.28 15.68 16.97
CA ASP A 260 49.60 15.02 17.03
C ASP A 260 50.69 15.67 16.15
N VAL A 261 50.46 16.88 15.60
CA VAL A 261 51.51 17.62 14.90
C VAL A 261 52.31 18.45 15.91
N ALA A 262 53.21 17.79 16.64
CA ALA A 262 54.26 18.49 17.38
C ALA A 262 55.13 19.30 16.38
N PRO A 263 55.38 20.60 16.62
CA PRO A 263 56.16 21.42 15.70
C PRO A 263 57.60 20.90 15.60
N PRO A 264 58.19 20.83 14.39
CA PRO A 264 59.57 20.38 14.25
C PRO A 264 60.53 21.47 14.73
N GLY A 265 61.13 21.25 15.90
CA GLY A 265 62.41 21.88 16.24
C GLY A 265 62.48 22.58 17.59
N PHE A 266 63.01 21.87 18.59
CA PHE A 266 64.06 22.39 19.45
C PHE A 266 64.91 21.21 19.95
N ARG A 267 65.95 20.85 19.19
CA ARG A 267 67.01 19.99 19.73
C ARG A 267 67.81 20.85 20.70
N THR A 268 67.58 20.67 21.99
CA THR A 268 68.51 21.16 23.01
C THR A 268 69.81 20.38 22.86
N THR A 269 70.85 21.03 22.36
CA THR A 269 72.23 20.53 22.39
C THR A 269 72.66 20.43 23.85
N GLU A 270 72.81 19.21 24.34
CA GLU A 270 73.40 18.91 25.64
C GLU A 270 74.91 19.29 25.61
N PRO A 271 75.43 20.07 26.57
CA PRO A 271 76.85 20.37 26.60
C PRO A 271 77.63 19.15 27.11
N ALA A 272 78.65 18.76 26.36
CA ALA A 272 79.58 17.70 26.69
C ALA A 272 80.20 17.92 28.09
N ARG A 273 79.95 16.99 29.02
CA ARG A 273 80.73 16.89 30.25
C ARG A 273 82.15 16.42 29.91
N THR A 274 83.09 17.34 30.02
CA THR A 274 84.52 17.06 30.16
C THR A 274 84.77 16.16 31.38
N ARG A 275 85.29 14.95 31.13
CA ARG A 275 85.96 14.13 32.15
C ARG A 275 87.37 14.66 32.34
N THR A 276 87.71 15.07 33.55
CA THR A 276 89.08 15.21 34.03
C THR A 276 89.19 14.51 35.37
N THR A 277 90.08 13.52 35.40
CA THR A 277 90.85 12.92 36.51
C THR A 277 90.15 12.63 37.82
#